data_AF-A0A1Z4QV34-F1
#
_entry.id   AF-A0A1Z4QV34-F1
#
_cell.length_a   1.000
_cell.length_b   1.000
_cell.length_c   1.000
_cell.angle_alpha   90.00
_cell.angle_beta   90.00
_cell.angle_gamma   90.00
#
_symmetry.space_group_name_H-M   'P 1'
#
loop_
_entity.id
_entity.type
_entity.pdbx_description
1 polymer ?
#
loop_
_entity_poly.entity_id
_entity_poly.type
_entity_poly.pdbx_seq_one_letter_code
_entity_poly.pdbx_strand_id
1 'polypeptide(L)'
;MVQGKLEVTIKINELPEAKTVENGWQQFEVDCDGRIISITVKPKVWKKLTDAQANYPQWVAAIAGKLGEATDNGFVLLEANIQTFEKKVKPPAEGVA
;
A
#
# COMPACT_ATOMS: atom_id res chain seq x y z
N MET A 1 7.23 9.06 -31.82
CA MET A 1 7.47 8.50 -30.48
C MET A 1 6.33 8.94 -29.58
N VAL A 2 5.67 8.01 -28.89
CA VAL A 2 4.59 8.32 -27.93
C VAL A 2 5.20 8.37 -26.52
N GLN A 3 4.86 9.37 -25.72
CA GLN A 3 5.26 9.44 -24.31
C GLN A 3 4.34 8.55 -23.46
N GLY A 4 4.92 7.70 -22.64
CA GLY A 4 4.22 6.84 -21.67
C GLY A 4 4.51 7.24 -20.23
N LYS A 5 3.62 6.88 -19.32
CA LYS A 5 3.82 7.00 -17.87
C LYS A 5 4.04 5.60 -17.29
N LEU A 6 5.13 5.43 -16.53
CA LEU A 6 5.40 4.19 -15.78
C LEU A 6 4.86 4.35 -14.37
N GLU A 7 4.03 3.40 -13.93
CA GLU A 7 3.49 3.34 -12.57
C GLU A 7 3.63 1.93 -12.02
N VAL A 8 3.82 1.84 -10.70
CA VAL A 8 3.91 0.58 -9.95
C VAL A 8 2.77 0.53 -8.96
N THR A 9 2.21 -0.66 -8.74
CA THR A 9 1.17 -0.91 -7.73
C THR A 9 1.61 -2.01 -6.79
N ILE A 10 1.60 -1.72 -5.50
CA ILE A 10 1.93 -2.64 -4.40
C ILE A 10 0.64 -2.98 -3.66
N LYS A 11 0.44 -4.25 -3.30
CA LYS A 11 -0.75 -4.68 -2.56
C LYS A 11 -0.36 -5.18 -1.17
N ILE A 12 -1.08 -4.70 -0.17
CA ILE A 12 -0.96 -5.12 1.23
C ILE A 12 -2.34 -5.45 1.78
N ASN A 13 -2.38 -6.26 2.83
CA ASN A 13 -3.60 -6.66 3.55
C ASN A 13 -3.48 -6.43 5.06
N GLU A 14 -2.36 -5.85 5.50
CA GLU A 14 -2.05 -5.53 6.89
C GLU A 14 -1.50 -4.11 6.96
N LEU A 15 -1.74 -3.42 8.07
CA LEU A 15 -1.28 -2.05 8.27
C LEU A 15 0.24 -2.05 8.55
N PRO A 16 1.07 -1.39 7.73
CA PRO A 16 2.51 -1.38 7.95
C PRO A 16 2.87 -0.47 9.13
N GLU A 17 4.02 -0.72 9.74
CA GLU A 17 4.57 0.17 10.75
C GLU A 17 5.01 1.49 10.09
N ALA A 18 4.40 2.58 10.51
CA ALA A 18 4.69 3.91 9.98
C ALA A 18 5.33 4.82 11.02
N LYS A 19 6.27 5.65 10.56
CA LYS A 19 6.87 6.75 11.31
C LYS A 19 6.25 8.05 10.83
N THR A 20 5.88 8.90 11.78
CA THR A 20 5.45 10.27 11.45
C THR A 20 6.68 11.12 11.17
N VAL A 21 6.70 11.76 10.01
CA VAL A 21 7.75 12.68 9.57
C VAL A 21 7.20 14.10 9.46
N GLU A 22 7.94 14.99 8.80
CA GLU A 22 7.53 16.39 8.63
C GLU A 22 6.12 16.54 8.06
N ASN A 23 5.42 17.60 8.48
CA ASN A 23 4.04 17.90 8.10
C ASN A 23 3.02 16.81 8.49
N GLY A 24 3.36 15.93 9.42
CA GLY A 24 2.52 14.82 9.87
C GLY A 24 2.40 13.67 8.87
N TRP A 25 3.21 13.68 7.80
CA TRP A 25 3.19 12.63 6.80
C TRP A 25 3.67 11.31 7.40
N GLN A 26 3.20 10.21 6.83
CA GLN A 26 3.53 8.88 7.30
C GLN A 26 4.51 8.24 6.33
N GLN A 27 5.67 7.86 6.83
CA GLN A 27 6.69 7.12 6.11
C GLN A 27 6.70 5.68 6.59
N PHE A 28 6.64 4.73 5.67
CA PHE A 28 6.67 3.30 5.97
C PHE A 28 7.36 2.56 4.83
N GLU A 29 7.69 1.29 5.08
CA GLU A 29 8.33 0.41 4.13
C GLU A 29 7.46 -0.81 3.87
N VAL A 30 7.53 -1.33 2.65
CA VAL A 30 6.87 -2.58 2.27
C VAL A 30 7.89 -3.48 1.59
N ASP A 31 8.04 -4.69 2.12
CA ASP A 31 8.84 -5.74 1.50
C ASP A 31 8.05 -6.39 0.36
N CYS A 32 8.62 -6.34 -0.85
CA CYS A 32 8.11 -6.96 -2.06
C CYS A 32 9.11 -8.02 -2.54
N ASP A 33 9.09 -9.21 -1.93
CA ASP A 33 9.96 -10.35 -2.25
C ASP A 33 11.46 -10.02 -2.16
N GLY A 34 11.86 -9.36 -1.07
CA GLY A 34 13.23 -8.91 -0.81
C GLY A 34 13.54 -7.54 -1.42
N ARG A 35 12.57 -6.89 -2.07
CA ARG A 35 12.68 -5.50 -2.54
C ARG A 35 11.95 -4.56 -1.60
N ILE A 36 12.70 -3.76 -0.86
CA ILE A 36 12.16 -2.83 0.13
C ILE A 36 11.74 -1.54 -0.55
N ILE A 37 10.44 -1.26 -0.55
CA ILE A 37 9.89 -0.05 -1.14
C ILE A 37 9.59 0.95 -0.05
N SER A 38 10.27 2.10 -0.09
CA SER A 38 10.02 3.21 0.85
C SER A 38 8.90 4.10 0.33
N ILE A 39 7.91 4.35 1.17
CA ILE A 39 6.68 5.06 0.80
C ILE A 39 6.42 6.17 1.82
N THR A 40 6.19 7.39 1.34
CA THR A 40 5.75 8.51 2.19
C THR A 40 4.43 9.05 1.67
N VAL A 41 3.42 9.10 2.54
CA VAL A 41 2.06 9.56 2.18
C VAL A 41 1.56 10.66 3.11
N LYS A 42 0.72 11.53 2.56
CA LYS A 42 0.01 12.56 3.33
C LYS A 42 -0.93 11.92 4.37
N PRO A 43 -1.23 12.60 5.50
CA PRO A 43 -2.17 12.09 6.51
C PRO A 43 -3.51 11.62 5.94
N LYS A 44 -4.06 12.36 4.96
CA LYS A 44 -5.33 12.01 4.29
C LYS A 44 -5.25 10.69 3.51
N VAL A 45 -4.11 10.36 2.94
CA VAL A 45 -3.91 9.12 2.19
C VAL A 45 -3.68 7.96 3.17
N TRP A 46 -2.87 8.17 4.21
CA TRP A 46 -2.68 7.20 5.30
C TRP A 46 -3.99 6.82 5.97
N LYS A 47 -4.86 7.80 6.23
CA LYS A 47 -6.17 7.59 6.86
C LYS A 47 -7.02 6.52 6.15
N LYS A 48 -6.88 6.34 4.84
CA LYS A 48 -7.58 5.28 4.10
C LYS A 48 -7.19 3.87 4.56
N LEU A 49 -5.92 3.65 4.94
CA LEU A 49 -5.45 2.38 5.50
C LEU A 49 -5.97 2.17 6.91
N THR A 50 -5.85 3.19 7.78
CA THR A 50 -6.30 3.06 9.18
C THR A 50 -7.82 2.89 9.25
N ASP A 51 -8.58 3.57 8.39
CA ASP A 51 -10.03 3.40 8.30
C ASP A 51 -10.37 1.97 7.83
N ALA A 52 -9.65 1.42 6.85
CA ALA A 52 -9.86 0.03 6.42
C ALA A 52 -9.55 -0.98 7.54
N GLN A 53 -8.44 -0.78 8.26
CA GLN A 53 -8.04 -1.62 9.39
C GLN A 53 -9.05 -1.60 10.54
N ALA A 54 -9.70 -0.45 10.78
CA ALA A 54 -10.69 -0.29 11.84
C ALA A 54 -12.08 -0.81 11.45
N ASN A 55 -12.46 -0.71 10.18
CA ASN A 55 -13.83 -0.97 9.73
C ASN A 55 -14.04 -2.30 9.01
N TYR A 56 -12.98 -2.92 8.48
CA TYR A 56 -13.07 -4.15 7.69
C TYR A 56 -12.38 -5.32 8.38
N PRO A 57 -13.09 -6.46 8.60
CA PRO A 57 -12.48 -7.67 9.16
C PRO A 57 -11.32 -8.20 8.31
N GLN A 58 -11.44 -8.06 6.99
CA GLN A 58 -10.37 -8.32 6.03
C GLN A 58 -10.41 -7.25 4.95
N TRP A 59 -9.23 -6.82 4.52
CA TRP A 59 -9.10 -5.81 3.49
C TRP A 59 -7.86 -6.04 2.63
N VAL A 60 -7.85 -5.40 1.46
CA VAL A 60 -6.66 -5.26 0.62
C VAL A 60 -6.54 -3.80 0.23
N ALA A 61 -5.34 -3.26 0.34
CA ALA A 61 -5.00 -1.94 -0.18
C ALA A 61 -4.13 -2.08 -1.42
N ALA A 62 -4.43 -1.28 -2.45
CA ALA A 62 -3.56 -1.03 -3.58
C ALA A 62 -2.88 0.33 -3.39
N ILE A 63 -1.56 0.32 -3.31
CA ILE A 63 -0.70 1.50 -3.19
C ILE A 63 -0.06 1.72 -4.55
N ALA A 64 -0.50 2.73 -5.29
CA ALA A 64 0.00 3.05 -6.63
C ALA A 64 0.85 4.31 -6.60
N GLY A 65 1.90 4.35 -7.41
CA GLY A 65 2.77 5.51 -7.55
C GLY A 65 3.77 5.37 -8.69
N LYS A 66 4.64 6.37 -8.82
CA LYS A 66 5.74 6.38 -9.79
C LYS A 66 7.00 5.76 -9.18
N LEU A 67 7.79 5.11 -10.03
CA LEU A 67 9.11 4.63 -9.63
C LEU A 67 10.05 5.83 -9.45
N GLY A 68 10.53 6.03 -8.23
CA GLY A 68 11.48 7.08 -7.86
C GLY A 68 12.93 6.60 -7.83
N GLU A 69 13.70 7.21 -6.95
CA GLU A 69 15.11 6.87 -6.75
C GLU A 69 15.28 5.42 -6.32
N ALA A 70 16.26 4.75 -6.92
CA ALA A 70 16.68 3.42 -6.46
C ALA A 70 17.38 3.55 -5.10
N THR A 71 17.13 2.59 -4.23
CA THR A 71 17.83 2.41 -2.96
C THR A 71 18.66 1.13 -3.03
N ASP A 72 19.49 0.86 -2.01
CA ASP A 72 20.32 -0.35 -1.98
C ASP A 72 19.52 -1.64 -2.16
N ASN A 73 18.28 -1.66 -1.64
CA ASN A 73 17.42 -2.85 -1.60
C ASN A 73 16.08 -2.66 -2.33
N GLY A 74 15.88 -1.58 -3.10
CA GLY A 74 14.61 -1.32 -3.76
C GLY A 74 14.51 0.07 -4.37
N PHE A 75 13.42 0.79 -4.10
CA PHE A 75 13.21 2.14 -4.62
C PHE A 75 12.22 2.95 -3.76
N VAL A 76 12.20 4.26 -3.96
CA VAL A 76 11.21 5.17 -3.37
C VAL A 76 9.97 5.24 -4.25
N LEU A 77 8.78 4.98 -3.70
CA LEU A 77 7.53 5.15 -4.44
C LEU A 77 7.05 6.61 -4.36
N LEU A 78 7.12 7.31 -5.47
CA LEU A 78 6.74 8.72 -5.57
C LEU A 78 5.24 8.86 -5.88
N GLU A 79 4.67 10.00 -5.45
CA GLU A 79 3.26 10.34 -5.69
C GLU A 79 2.27 9.26 -5.23
N ALA A 80 2.62 8.54 -4.16
CA ALA A 80 1.85 7.40 -3.68
C ALA A 80 0.40 7.77 -3.31
N ASN A 81 -0.55 6.99 -3.82
CA ASN A 81 -1.95 7.05 -3.44
C ASN A 81 -2.47 5.65 -3.12
N ILE A 82 -3.45 5.59 -2.23
CA ILE A 82 -3.98 4.35 -1.68
C ILE A 82 -5.46 4.21 -2.02
N GLN A 83 -5.85 3.01 -2.42
CA GLN A 83 -7.23 2.55 -2.52
C GLN A 83 -7.39 1.31 -1.66
N THR A 84 -8.42 1.27 -0.82
CA THR A 84 -8.71 0.13 0.05
C THR A 84 -10.00 -0.55 -0.37
N PHE A 85 -10.02 -1.87 -0.27
CA PHE A 85 -11.13 -2.72 -0.66
C PHE A 85 -11.44 -3.69 0.48
N GLU A 86 -12.69 -3.75 0.92
CA GLU A 86 -13.16 -4.77 1.86
C GLU A 86 -13.12 -6.14 1.17
N LYS A 87 -12.51 -7.12 1.83
CA LYS A 87 -12.62 -8.53 1.45
C LYS A 87 -13.71 -9.17 2.29
N LYS A 88 -14.83 -9.50 1.65
CA LYS A 88 -15.83 -10.38 2.28
C LYS A 88 -15.33 -11.81 2.18
N VAL A 89 -15.11 -12.45 3.34
CA VAL A 89 -14.87 -13.89 3.41
C VAL A 89 -16.07 -14.55 2.74
N LYS A 90 -15.87 -15.23 1.60
CA LYS A 90 -16.89 -16.16 1.13
C LYS A 90 -17.01 -17.22 2.23
N PRO A 91 -18.23 -17.51 2.74
CA PRO A 91 -18.38 -18.65 3.64
C PRO A 91 -17.72 -19.85 2.96
N PRO A 92 -16.97 -20.68 3.71
CA PRO A 92 -16.39 -21.89 3.15
C PRO A 92 -17.52 -22.62 2.44
N ALA A 93 -17.29 -23.00 1.18
CA ALA A 93 -18.25 -23.83 0.48
C ALA A 93 -18.38 -25.12 1.29
N GLU A 94 -19.47 -25.25 2.04
CA GLU A 94 -19.86 -26.52 2.63
C GLU A 94 -20.09 -27.49 1.47
N GLY A 95 -19.18 -28.45 1.34
CA GLY A 95 -19.19 -29.51 0.36
C GLY A 95 -17.79 -30.12 0.30
N VAL A 96 -17.55 -31.39 0.59
CA VAL A 96 -18.43 -32.56 0.57
C VAL A 96 -17.79 -33.62 1.47
N ALA A 97 -18.54 -34.23 2.37
CA ALA A 97 -18.22 -35.53 2.97
C ALA A 97 -19.49 -36.38 2.93
#